data_AF-K5VP73-F1
#
_entry.id   AF-K5VP73-F1
#
_cell.length_a   1.000
_cell.length_b   1.000
_cell.length_c   1.000
_cell.angle_alpha   90.00
_cell.angle_beta   90.00
_cell.angle_gamma   90.00
#
_symmetry.space_group_name_H-M   'P 1'
#
loop_
_entity.id
_entity.type
_entity.pdbx_description
1 polymer ?
#
loop_
_entity_poly.entity_id
_entity_poly.type
_entity_poly.pdbx_seq_one_letter_code
_entity_poly.pdbx_strand_id
1 'polypeptide(L)' 'MPEPDENGEECIIVIKNGNTISVTFAIYLHSQKDGAFSAPGNSGSIITNTKSCIVGMIASSASQMGSIDITYALPYY' A
#
# COMPACT_ATOMS: atom_id res chain seq x y z
N MET A 1 9.63 -13.44 -6.25
CA MET A 1 10.35 -12.34 -5.57
C MET A 1 9.59 -11.08 -5.89
N PRO A 2 9.22 -10.25 -4.90
CA PRO A 2 8.61 -8.94 -5.13
C PRO A 2 9.50 -8.11 -6.05
N GLU A 3 8.91 -7.33 -6.96
CA GLU A 3 9.69 -6.34 -7.70
C GLU A 3 10.05 -5.20 -6.75
N PRO A 4 11.33 -4.79 -6.69
CA PRO A 4 11.73 -3.66 -5.89
C PRO A 4 11.09 -2.38 -6.43
N ASP A 5 10.83 -1.41 -5.56
CA ASP A 5 10.41 -0.07 -5.93
C ASP A 5 11.53 0.72 -6.65
N GLU A 6 11.27 1.99 -6.92
CA GLU A 6 12.21 2.91 -7.58
C GLU A 6 13.56 3.05 -6.86
N ASN A 7 13.66 2.62 -5.59
CA ASN A 7 14.84 2.69 -4.76
C ASN A 7 15.53 1.32 -4.54
N GLY A 8 14.97 0.24 -5.08
CA GLY A 8 15.51 -1.10 -4.87
C GLY A 8 14.89 -1.85 -3.69
N GLU A 9 13.81 -1.35 -3.08
CA GLU A 9 13.22 -1.92 -1.87
C GLU A 9 11.97 -2.77 -2.15
N GLU A 10 11.86 -3.94 -1.52
CA GLU A 10 10.69 -4.80 -1.69
C GLU A 10 9.46 -4.22 -0.96
N CYS A 11 8.39 -3.91 -1.70
CA CYS A 11 7.11 -3.56 -1.09
C CYS A 11 6.29 -4.82 -0.80
N ILE A 12 5.76 -4.96 0.42
CA ILE A 12 4.89 -6.08 0.79
C ILE A 12 3.45 -5.60 0.87
N ILE A 13 2.59 -6.19 0.02
CA ILE A 13 1.14 -6.02 0.12
C ILE A 13 0.59 -7.13 1.01
N VAL A 14 0.03 -6.77 2.17
CA VAL A 14 -0.66 -7.70 3.05
C VAL A 14 -2.17 -7.60 2.81
N ILE A 15 -2.78 -8.71 2.43
CA ILE A 15 -4.23 -8.82 2.26
C ILE A 15 -4.81 -9.38 3.56
N LYS A 16 -5.62 -8.58 4.28
CA LYS A 16 -6.37 -9.07 5.44
C LYS A 16 -7.82 -9.34 5.04
N ASN A 17 -8.22 -10.60 5.06
CA ASN A 17 -9.62 -10.98 4.94
C ASN A 17 -10.29 -10.82 6.30
N GLY A 18 -11.03 -9.73 6.49
CA GLY A 18 -11.97 -9.62 7.60
C GLY A 18 -13.14 -10.58 7.39
N ASN A 19 -13.70 -11.12 8.48
CA ASN A 19 -14.84 -12.05 8.49
C ASN A 19 -16.15 -11.44 7.91
N THR A 20 -16.11 -10.19 7.46
CA THR A 20 -17.24 -9.43 6.90
C THR A 20 -16.78 -8.68 5.65
N ILE A 21 -16.91 -9.28 4.46
CA ILE A 21 -17.01 -8.73 3.07
C ILE A 21 -16.13 -7.52 2.65
N SER A 22 -15.30 -6.91 3.50
CA SER A 22 -14.41 -5.80 3.19
C SER A 22 -12.97 -6.31 3.20
N VAL A 23 -12.57 -6.91 2.08
CA VAL A 23 -11.15 -7.14 1.82
C VAL A 23 -10.47 -5.76 1.81
N THR A 24 -9.48 -5.57 2.67
CA THR A 24 -8.69 -4.32 2.73
C THR A 24 -7.23 -4.69 2.56
N PHE A 25 -6.54 -3.95 1.70
CA PHE A 25 -5.10 -4.07 1.55
C PHE A 25 -4.40 -3.16 2.55
N ALA A 26 -3.39 -3.69 3.23
CA ALA A 26 -2.45 -2.92 4.02
C ALA A 26 -1.08 -3.05 3.36
N ILE A 27 -0.55 -1.93 2.87
CA ILE A 27 0.72 -1.83 2.17
C ILE A 27 1.77 -1.39 3.17
N TYR A 28 2.80 -2.21 3.30
CA TYR A 28 3.94 -1.97 4.18
C TYR A 28 5.20 -1.84 3.32
N LEU A 29 5.97 -0.79 3.60
CA LEU A 29 7.35 -0.70 3.14
C LEU A 29 8.21 -1.65 4.00
N HIS A 30 8.98 -2.50 3.34
CA HIS A 30 9.87 -3.43 4.03
C HIS A 30 11.04 -2.70 4.70
N SER A 31 11.50 -1.59 4.12
CA SER A 31 12.52 -0.72 4.68
C SER A 31 11.96 0.71 4.75
N GLN A 32 12.21 1.40 5.86
CA GLN A 32 11.69 2.75 6.12
C GLN A 32 12.70 3.84 5.76
N LYS A 33 13.66 3.50 4.90
CA LYS A 33 14.71 4.43 4.50
C LYS A 33 14.23 5.48 3.50
N ASP A 34 13.26 5.12 2.67
CA ASP A 34 12.80 5.98 1.57
C ASP A 34 11.52 6.78 1.88
N GLY A 35 11.09 6.76 3.15
CA GLY A 35 9.93 7.52 3.61
C GLY A 35 8.60 6.82 3.35
N ALA A 36 7.49 7.53 3.53
CA ALA A 36 6.16 6.94 3.48
C ALA A 36 5.75 6.58 2.04
N PHE A 37 5.13 5.40 1.85
CA PHE A 37 4.58 4.95 0.55
C PHE A 37 3.51 5.91 0.03
N SER A 38 2.81 6.59 0.94
CA SER A 38 1.85 7.62 0.59
C SER A 38 1.91 8.79 1.57
N ALA A 39 1.65 9.99 1.05
CA ALA A 39 1.63 11.23 1.80
C ALA A 39 0.19 11.79 1.90
N PRO A 40 -0.06 12.74 2.82
CA PRO A 40 -1.33 13.47 2.85
C PRO A 40 -1.67 14.05 1.47
N GLY A 41 -2.86 13.73 0.96
CA GLY A 41 -3.30 14.11 -0.39
C GLY A 41 -3.35 12.96 -1.40
N ASN A 42 -2.78 11.79 -1.09
CA ASN A 42 -2.80 10.63 -1.99
C ASN A 42 -4.10 9.79 -1.91
N SER A 43 -5.04 10.13 -1.02
CA SER A 43 -6.35 9.48 -0.95
C SER A 43 -7.10 9.59 -2.29
N GLY A 44 -7.64 8.48 -2.77
CA GLY A 44 -8.27 8.36 -4.08
C GLY A 44 -7.32 7.99 -5.22
N SER A 45 -6.01 7.88 -4.95
CA SER A 45 -5.05 7.40 -5.95
C SER A 45 -5.28 5.93 -6.30
N ILE A 46 -5.16 5.59 -7.58
CA ILE A 46 -5.30 4.23 -8.09
C ILE A 46 -3.97 3.49 -7.92
N ILE A 47 -4.03 2.26 -7.40
CA ILE A 47 -2.89 1.34 -7.38
C ILE A 47 -2.98 0.45 -8.62
N THR A 48 -1.90 0.42 -9.39
CA THR A 48 -1.77 -0.44 -10.57
C THR A 48 -0.59 -1.39 -10.43
N ASN A 49 -0.63 -2.52 -11.15
CA ASN A 49 0.53 -3.40 -11.28
C ASN A 49 1.40 -3.00 -12.49
N THR A 50 2.53 -3.69 -12.69
CA THR A 50 3.45 -3.45 -13.82
C THR A 50 2.85 -3.73 -15.20
N LYS A 51 1.68 -4.35 -15.27
CA LYS A 51 0.88 -4.54 -16.50
C LYS A 51 -0.21 -3.49 -16.67
N SER A 52 -0.18 -2.42 -15.87
CA SER A 52 -1.18 -1.35 -15.84
C SER A 52 -2.60 -1.83 -15.49
N CYS A 53 -2.75 -2.97 -14.81
CA CYS A 53 -4.03 -3.41 -14.28
C CYS A 53 -4.30 -2.74 -12.94
N ILE A 54 -5.54 -2.28 -12.74
CA ILE A 54 -5.99 -1.71 -11.46
C ILE A 54 -6.08 -2.83 -10.42
N VAL A 55 -5.40 -2.63 -9.29
CA VAL A 55 -5.41 -3.55 -8.14
C VAL A 55 -6.31 -2.99 -7.05
N GLY A 56 -6.35 -1.67 -6.90
CA GLY A 56 -7.14 -1.03 -5.85
C GLY A 56 -7.02 0.49 -5.86
N MET A 57 -7.51 1.10 -4.79
CA MET A 57 -7.49 2.54 -4.58
C MET A 57 -7.07 2.86 -3.15
N ILE A 58 -6.17 3.82 -2.97
CA ILE A 58 -5.72 4.28 -1.65
C ILE A 58 -6.91 4.98 -0.97
N ALA A 59 -7.33 4.45 0.18
CA ALA A 59 -8.36 5.07 1.00
C ALA A 59 -7.75 6.04 2.01
N SER A 60 -6.74 5.57 2.73
CA SER A 60 -6.09 6.33 3.79
C SER A 60 -4.68 5.82 4.05
N SER A 61 -3.91 6.61 4.78
CA SER A 61 -2.62 6.20 5.31
C SER A 61 -2.54 6.56 6.79
N ALA A 62 -1.75 5.78 7.52
CA ALA A 62 -1.47 5.99 8.92
C ALA A 62 0.04 5.86 9.11
N SER A 63 0.64 6.96 9.56
CA SER A 63 2.04 7.01 9.99
C SER A 63 2.06 7.02 11.52
N GLN A 64 2.74 6.07 12.16
CA GLN A 64 3.04 6.20 13.58
C GLN A 64 4.44 6.80 13.73
N MET A 65 4.54 7.92 14.45
CA MET A 65 5.74 8.75 14.59
C MET A 65 6.99 7.88 14.88
N GLY A 66 7.81 7.65 13.85
CA GLY A 66 9.13 7.01 13.95
C GLY A 66 9.18 5.48 13.88
N SER A 67 8.13 4.75 13.46
CA SER A 67 8.22 3.28 13.48
C SER A 67 7.58 2.52 12.33
N ILE A 68 6.45 2.92 11.75
CA ILE A 68 5.82 2.20 10.60
C ILE A 68 4.87 3.16 9.86
N ASP A 69 5.01 3.23 8.54
CA ASP A 69 4.02 3.84 7.62
C ASP A 69 3.17 2.75 6.97
N ILE A 70 1.85 2.82 7.17
CA ILE A 70 0.88 1.88 6.63
C ILE A 70 -0.06 2.61 5.69
N THR A 71 -0.23 2.10 4.47
CA THR A 71 -1.25 2.59 3.55
C THR A 71 -2.38 1.58 3.42
N TYR A 72 -3.63 2.03 3.62
CA TYR A 72 -4.83 1.23 3.46
C TYR A 72 -5.44 1.47 2.09
N ALA A 73 -5.70 0.38 1.37
CA ALA A 73 -6.33 0.45 0.06
C ALA A 73 -7.53 -0.49 -0.06
N LEU A 74 -8.51 -0.05 -0.85
CA LEU A 74 -9.69 -0.82 -1.21
C LEU A 74 -9.39 -1.61 -2.50
N PRO A 75 -9.78 -2.89 -2.57
CA PRO A 75 -9.62 -3.69 -3.77
C PRO A 75 -10.52 -3.20 -4.89
N TYR A 76 -10.01 -3.34 -6.10
CA TYR A 76 -10.80 -3.22 -7.33
C TYR A 76 -11.18 -4.63 -7.80
N TYR A 77 -12.46 -4.83 -8.12
CA TYR A 77 -13.03 -6.11 -8.57
C TYR A 77 -13.29 -6.11 -10.07
#